data_AF-A0A946ZF55-F1
#
_entry.id   AF-A0A946ZF55-F1
#
_cell.length_a   1.000
_cell.length_b   1.000
_cell.length_c   1.000
_cell.angle_alpha   90.00
_cell.angle_beta   90.00
_cell.angle_gamma   90.00
#
_symmetry.space_group_name_H-M   'P 1'
#
loop_
_entity.id
_entity.type
_entity.pdbx_description
1 polymer ?
#
loop_
_entity_poly.entity_id
_entity_poly.type
_entity_poly.pdbx_seq_one_letter_code
_entity_poly.pdbx_strand_id
1 'polypeptide(L)'
;MVSYCEGISFNILGGSLSLDQMVSYRSSIDDYKFNFGAQCEITNSLAVRSPYVSGAQTSRSLHIVAYEKADDADFSKKQTAVSAQNLTLINISDNLNQDIKVGLVNEAIFIGNHAAFAIDKSVISGYNPAVILDENIRINDENLSNLKFTNTYFNNCNGNIFRKGYFNNDDLESYYGSRAFNNVYSKGPDSETFIDIKDGKRPDFRLRINRIIASSDD
;
A
#
# COMPACT_ATOMS: atom_id res chain seq x y z
N MET A 1 -7.58 -9.83 13.49
CA MET A 1 -8.83 -10.31 12.83
C MET A 1 -8.49 -10.79 11.42
N VAL A 2 -9.14 -11.81 10.88
CA VAL A 2 -8.88 -12.31 9.51
C VAL A 2 -10.14 -12.16 8.65
N SER A 3 -10.00 -11.65 7.42
CA SER A 3 -11.09 -11.55 6.45
C SER A 3 -10.73 -12.24 5.12
N TYR A 4 -11.71 -12.95 4.55
CA TYR A 4 -11.70 -13.50 3.19
C TYR A 4 -13.10 -13.26 2.61
N CYS A 5 -13.25 -12.23 1.78
CA CYS A 5 -14.56 -11.77 1.33
C CYS A 5 -14.57 -11.32 -0.14
N GLU A 6 -15.76 -11.41 -0.74
CA GLU A 6 -16.08 -10.78 -2.02
C GLU A 6 -16.53 -9.33 -1.76
N GLY A 7 -15.59 -8.41 -1.57
CA GLY A 7 -15.87 -7.02 -1.27
C GLY A 7 -14.66 -6.29 -0.68
N ILE A 8 -14.92 -5.46 0.33
CA ILE A 8 -13.89 -4.79 1.12
C ILE A 8 -13.71 -5.55 2.43
N SER A 9 -12.48 -5.95 2.76
CA SER A 9 -12.23 -6.75 3.97
C SER A 9 -12.44 -5.97 5.27
N PHE A 10 -11.92 -4.75 5.33
CA PHE A 10 -12.15 -3.85 6.46
C PHE A 10 -12.53 -2.47 5.95
N ASN A 11 -13.77 -2.05 6.21
CA ASN A 11 -14.28 -0.75 5.81
C ASN A 11 -14.53 0.13 7.04
N ILE A 12 -13.63 1.06 7.30
CA ILE A 12 -13.65 1.96 8.46
C ILE A 12 -14.32 3.27 8.03
N LEU A 13 -15.47 3.54 8.64
CA LEU A 13 -16.30 4.71 8.36
C LEU A 13 -16.32 5.62 9.58
N GLY A 14 -15.47 6.65 9.59
CA GLY A 14 -15.33 7.58 10.70
C GLY A 14 -14.78 6.95 11.99
N GLY A 15 -14.85 7.71 13.08
CA GLY A 15 -14.41 7.29 14.42
C GLY A 15 -12.90 7.40 14.67
N SER A 16 -12.48 7.04 15.88
CA SER A 16 -11.07 6.95 16.27
C SER A 16 -10.77 5.52 16.71
N LEU A 17 -9.89 4.83 15.99
CA LEU A 17 -9.66 3.40 16.16
C LEU A 17 -8.17 3.06 16.12
N SER A 18 -7.79 2.04 16.88
CA SER A 18 -6.50 1.36 16.75
C SER A 18 -6.76 -0.08 16.30
N LEU A 19 -6.22 -0.43 15.14
CA LEU A 19 -6.29 -1.74 14.52
C LEU A 19 -4.93 -2.42 14.67
N ASP A 20 -4.90 -3.61 15.25
CA ASP A 20 -3.67 -4.40 15.40
C ASP A 20 -3.91 -5.82 14.87
N GLN A 21 -2.92 -6.36 14.19
CA GLN A 21 -2.94 -7.73 13.65
C GLN A 21 -4.16 -8.01 12.77
N MET A 22 -4.43 -7.08 11.84
CA MET A 22 -5.46 -7.25 10.82
C MET A 22 -4.88 -8.03 9.65
N VAL A 23 -5.61 -9.03 9.19
CA VAL A 23 -5.20 -9.87 8.07
C VAL A 23 -6.30 -9.89 7.04
N SER A 24 -6.03 -9.32 5.87
CA SER A 24 -6.87 -9.47 4.69
C SER A 24 -6.25 -10.52 3.77
N TYR A 25 -7.06 -11.50 3.38
CA TYR A 25 -6.66 -12.53 2.44
C TYR A 25 -7.59 -12.47 1.23
N ARG A 26 -7.04 -12.21 0.06
CA ARG A 26 -7.70 -12.30 -1.26
C ARG A 26 -9.06 -11.58 -1.33
N SER A 27 -9.09 -10.35 -0.82
CA SER A 27 -10.24 -9.45 -1.01
C SER A 27 -10.46 -9.18 -2.51
N SER A 28 -11.72 -9.12 -2.97
CA SER A 28 -12.01 -8.83 -4.38
C SER A 28 -11.99 -7.33 -4.71
N ILE A 29 -12.20 -6.46 -3.72
CA ILE A 29 -12.05 -5.00 -3.79
C ILE A 29 -10.95 -4.63 -2.78
N ASP A 30 -11.12 -3.62 -1.94
CA ASP A 30 -10.05 -3.13 -1.08
C ASP A 30 -9.77 -4.08 0.11
N ASP A 31 -8.53 -4.16 0.57
CA ASP A 31 -8.21 -4.86 1.82
C ASP A 31 -8.60 -3.98 3.03
N TYR A 32 -8.13 -2.73 3.03
CA TYR A 32 -8.44 -1.74 4.06
C TYR A 32 -8.92 -0.44 3.41
N LYS A 33 -10.17 -0.05 3.69
CA LYS A 33 -10.74 1.23 3.26
C LYS A 33 -11.02 2.11 4.46
N PHE A 34 -10.63 3.38 4.36
CA PHE A 34 -10.85 4.41 5.37
C PHE A 34 -11.57 5.59 4.75
N ASN A 35 -12.69 6.00 5.36
CA ASN A 35 -13.48 7.13 4.87
C ASN A 35 -14.16 7.92 6.01
N PHE A 36 -14.77 9.05 5.66
CA PHE A 36 -15.67 9.85 6.50
C PHE A 36 -15.05 10.31 7.83
N GLY A 37 -13.81 10.80 7.76
CA GLY A 37 -13.14 11.40 8.93
C GLY A 37 -12.51 10.37 9.87
N ALA A 38 -12.31 9.13 9.44
CA ALA A 38 -11.68 8.09 10.24
C ALA A 38 -10.28 8.52 10.72
N GLN A 39 -10.04 8.44 12.03
CA GLN A 39 -8.75 8.68 12.69
C GLN A 39 -8.20 7.32 13.11
N CYS A 40 -7.41 6.67 12.26
CA CYS A 40 -7.03 5.28 12.46
C CYS A 40 -5.53 5.09 12.59
N GLU A 41 -5.13 4.30 13.57
CA GLU A 41 -3.82 3.66 13.61
C GLU A 41 -3.98 2.19 13.21
N ILE A 42 -3.18 1.69 12.27
CA ILE A 42 -3.14 0.28 11.88
C ILE A 42 -1.72 -0.26 12.03
N THR A 43 -1.57 -1.35 12.78
CA THR A 43 -0.25 -1.91 13.11
C THR A 43 -0.18 -3.42 12.87
N ASN A 44 1.03 -3.92 12.58
CA ASN A 44 1.34 -5.35 12.47
C ASN A 44 0.38 -6.13 11.56
N SER A 45 -0.01 -5.53 10.44
CA SER A 45 -1.12 -6.00 9.62
C SER A 45 -0.66 -6.48 8.25
N LEU A 46 -1.42 -7.39 7.65
CA LEU A 46 -1.08 -8.10 6.43
C LEU A 46 -2.21 -7.99 5.41
N ALA A 47 -1.88 -7.63 4.17
CA ALA A 47 -2.77 -7.75 3.02
C ALA A 47 -2.14 -8.68 1.99
N VAL A 48 -2.81 -9.81 1.72
CA VAL A 48 -2.38 -10.77 0.69
C VAL A 48 -3.37 -10.75 -0.45
N ARG A 49 -2.94 -10.21 -1.59
CA ARG A 49 -3.74 -10.10 -2.80
C ARG A 49 -3.37 -11.15 -3.84
N SER A 50 -4.32 -11.41 -4.73
CA SER A 50 -4.16 -12.26 -5.90
C SER A 50 -4.83 -11.58 -7.09
N PRO A 51 -4.15 -11.44 -8.25
CA PRO A 51 -4.75 -10.84 -9.44
C PRO A 51 -5.99 -11.61 -9.92
N TYR A 52 -6.04 -12.92 -9.65
CA TYR A 52 -7.10 -13.83 -10.09
C TYR A 52 -8.39 -13.80 -9.25
N VAL A 53 -8.42 -13.03 -8.15
CA VAL A 53 -9.59 -12.90 -7.26
C VAL A 53 -10.10 -11.46 -7.23
N SER A 54 -9.45 -10.55 -7.97
CA SER A 54 -9.87 -9.16 -8.04
C SER A 54 -11.18 -9.04 -8.84
N GLY A 55 -12.13 -8.26 -8.33
CA GLY A 55 -13.39 -7.97 -8.99
C GLY A 55 -13.22 -7.04 -10.19
N ALA A 56 -14.33 -6.67 -10.83
CA ALA A 56 -14.31 -5.73 -11.97
C ALA A 56 -13.87 -4.30 -11.60
N GLN A 57 -13.79 -3.99 -10.30
CA GLN A 57 -13.37 -2.69 -9.78
C GLN A 57 -11.87 -2.70 -9.42
N THR A 58 -11.28 -1.51 -9.30
CA THR A 58 -9.85 -1.36 -8.98
C THR A 58 -9.48 -2.02 -7.65
N SER A 59 -8.40 -2.79 -7.75
CA SER A 59 -7.80 -3.69 -6.79
C SER A 59 -6.80 -3.12 -5.75
N ARG A 60 -7.11 -2.72 -4.50
CA ARG A 60 -6.11 -2.06 -3.61
C ARG A 60 -5.94 -2.68 -2.23
N SER A 61 -4.75 -2.53 -1.67
CA SER A 61 -4.52 -2.89 -0.27
C SER A 61 -4.97 -1.81 0.69
N LEU A 62 -4.68 -0.55 0.36
CA LEU A 62 -5.07 0.59 1.17
C LEU A 62 -5.81 1.60 0.30
N HIS A 63 -7.00 1.97 0.73
CA HIS A 63 -7.82 2.99 0.10
C HIS A 63 -8.20 4.03 1.14
N ILE A 64 -7.49 5.16 1.14
CA ILE A 64 -7.69 6.24 2.10
C ILE A 64 -8.34 7.41 1.37
N VAL A 65 -9.57 7.75 1.73
CA VAL A 65 -10.30 8.88 1.16
C VAL A 65 -10.95 9.70 2.27
N ALA A 66 -11.08 11.01 2.06
CA ALA A 66 -11.81 11.87 2.99
C ALA A 66 -13.34 11.78 2.78
N TYR A 67 -13.74 11.55 1.53
CA TYR A 67 -15.13 11.52 1.07
C TYR A 67 -15.29 10.67 -0.19
N GLU A 68 -16.52 10.19 -0.45
CA GLU A 68 -16.89 9.62 -1.77
C GLU A 68 -17.26 10.72 -2.79
N LYS A 69 -17.95 11.77 -2.31
CA LYS A 69 -18.33 12.96 -3.07
C LYS A 69 -17.97 14.21 -2.26
N ALA A 70 -17.33 15.18 -2.89
CA ALA A 70 -16.86 16.38 -2.21
C ALA A 70 -18.02 17.21 -1.61
N ASP A 71 -19.18 17.22 -2.27
CA ASP A 71 -20.38 17.96 -1.83
C ASP A 71 -20.95 17.44 -0.50
N ASP A 72 -20.66 16.19 -0.16
CA ASP A 72 -21.11 15.54 1.08
C ASP A 72 -20.11 15.71 2.23
N ALA A 73 -18.97 16.38 1.99
CA ALA A 73 -17.87 16.49 2.94
C ALA A 73 -17.91 17.81 3.74
N ASP A 74 -17.81 17.69 5.07
CA ASP A 74 -17.60 18.86 5.94
C ASP A 74 -16.10 19.07 6.18
N PHE A 75 -15.50 19.96 5.39
CA PHE A 75 -14.08 20.31 5.48
C PHE A 75 -13.71 21.10 6.75
N SER A 76 -14.70 21.54 7.55
CA SER A 76 -14.43 22.15 8.86
C SER A 76 -14.09 21.13 9.95
N LYS A 77 -14.35 19.84 9.71
CA LYS A 77 -14.08 18.74 10.64
C LYS A 77 -12.73 18.10 10.36
N LYS A 78 -12.31 17.22 11.29
CA LYS A 78 -11.14 16.35 11.07
C LYS A 78 -11.42 15.44 9.87
N GLN A 79 -10.54 15.55 8.88
CA GLN A 79 -10.57 14.69 7.69
C GLN A 79 -9.93 13.34 7.99
N THR A 80 -10.15 12.35 7.11
CA THR A 80 -9.59 11.00 7.27
C THR A 80 -8.07 11.06 7.43
N ALA A 81 -7.56 10.50 8.53
CA ALA A 81 -6.14 10.45 8.85
C ALA A 81 -5.77 9.03 9.29
N VAL A 82 -4.80 8.43 8.59
CA VAL A 82 -4.39 7.05 8.83
C VAL A 82 -2.89 6.98 9.06
N SER A 83 -2.49 6.36 10.18
CA SER A 83 -1.11 6.00 10.47
C SER A 83 -0.96 4.48 10.42
N ALA A 84 -0.06 4.00 9.57
CA ALA A 84 0.21 2.60 9.35
C ALA A 84 1.65 2.27 9.80
N GLN A 85 1.84 1.20 10.57
CA GLN A 85 3.17 0.75 10.97
C GLN A 85 3.32 -0.75 10.91
N ASN A 86 4.44 -1.24 10.35
CA ASN A 86 4.73 -2.67 10.24
C ASN A 86 3.63 -3.41 9.45
N LEU A 87 3.30 -2.89 8.27
CA LEU A 87 2.38 -3.54 7.34
C LEU A 87 3.15 -4.32 6.28
N THR A 88 2.63 -5.49 5.90
CA THR A 88 3.05 -6.20 4.69
C THR A 88 1.90 -6.19 3.69
N LEU A 89 2.09 -5.51 2.56
CA LEU A 89 1.16 -5.47 1.44
C LEU A 89 1.79 -6.23 0.29
N ILE A 90 1.20 -7.36 -0.09
CA ILE A 90 1.75 -8.22 -1.14
C ILE A 90 0.68 -8.62 -2.14
N ASN A 91 1.01 -8.53 -3.43
CA ASN A 91 0.22 -9.12 -4.49
C ASN A 91 0.96 -10.34 -5.07
N ILE A 92 0.41 -11.52 -4.84
CA ILE A 92 1.03 -12.79 -5.27
C ILE A 92 0.54 -13.10 -6.67
N SER A 93 1.46 -13.02 -7.63
CA SER A 93 1.24 -13.36 -9.04
C SER A 93 2.27 -14.39 -9.50
N ASP A 94 1.84 -15.35 -10.32
CA ASP A 94 2.77 -16.27 -10.99
C ASP A 94 3.50 -15.61 -12.17
N ASN A 95 2.91 -14.57 -12.78
CA ASN A 95 3.52 -13.77 -13.82
C ASN A 95 3.09 -12.30 -13.70
N LEU A 96 3.75 -11.58 -12.79
CA LEU A 96 3.39 -10.21 -12.46
C LEU A 96 3.38 -9.30 -13.70
N ASN A 97 4.36 -9.47 -14.59
CA ASN A 97 4.45 -8.67 -15.81
C ASN A 97 3.25 -8.88 -16.74
N GLN A 98 2.77 -10.13 -16.88
CA GLN A 98 1.60 -10.42 -17.68
C GLN A 98 0.34 -9.89 -17.02
N ASP A 99 0.18 -10.09 -15.71
CA ASP A 99 -1.01 -9.66 -14.97
C ASP A 99 -1.13 -8.13 -14.93
N ILE A 100 0.00 -7.41 -14.90
CA ILE A 100 0.05 -5.96 -15.11
C ILE A 100 -0.45 -5.61 -16.52
N LYS A 101 0.05 -6.27 -17.57
CA LYS A 101 -0.32 -5.97 -18.97
C LYS A 101 -1.81 -6.17 -19.25
N VAL A 102 -2.43 -7.17 -18.62
CA VAL A 102 -3.87 -7.43 -18.79
C VAL A 102 -4.75 -6.66 -17.79
N GLY A 103 -4.15 -5.79 -16.96
CA GLY A 103 -4.89 -4.91 -16.03
C GLY A 103 -5.40 -5.57 -14.76
N LEU A 104 -4.88 -6.74 -14.38
CA LEU A 104 -5.27 -7.45 -13.15
C LEU A 104 -4.51 -6.94 -11.91
N VAL A 105 -3.43 -6.19 -12.11
CA VAL A 105 -2.62 -5.59 -11.04
C VAL A 105 -2.68 -4.08 -11.11
N ASN A 106 -3.12 -3.48 -10.01
CA ASN A 106 -3.30 -2.03 -9.84
C ASN A 106 -2.38 -1.51 -8.74
N GLU A 107 -2.63 -0.29 -8.27
CA GLU A 107 -1.91 0.34 -7.17
C GLU A 107 -2.09 -0.37 -5.82
N ALA A 108 -1.05 -0.37 -4.98
CA ALA A 108 -1.17 -0.91 -3.63
C ALA A 108 -1.97 0.03 -2.73
N ILE A 109 -1.67 1.32 -2.83
CA ILE A 109 -2.23 2.38 -1.99
C ILE A 109 -2.81 3.46 -2.88
N PHE A 110 -4.08 3.83 -2.63
CA PHE A 110 -4.67 5.05 -3.17
C PHE A 110 -4.96 6.03 -2.04
N ILE A 111 -4.56 7.30 -2.25
CA ILE A 111 -4.78 8.39 -1.29
C ILE A 111 -5.57 9.50 -1.95
N GLY A 112 -6.80 9.69 -1.47
CA GLY A 112 -7.72 10.75 -1.86
C GLY A 112 -7.28 12.13 -1.39
N ASN A 113 -7.75 13.16 -2.10
CA ASN A 113 -7.55 14.54 -1.68
C ASN A 113 -8.13 14.78 -0.27
N HIS A 114 -7.53 15.72 0.48
CA HIS A 114 -7.84 16.04 1.87
C HIS A 114 -7.63 14.91 2.90
N ALA A 115 -7.09 13.75 2.50
CA ALA A 115 -6.72 12.71 3.44
C ALA A 115 -5.26 12.85 3.90
N ALA A 116 -4.99 12.49 5.15
CA ALA A 116 -3.63 12.38 5.69
C ALA A 116 -3.23 10.92 5.83
N PHE A 117 -1.99 10.60 5.47
CA PHE A 117 -1.49 9.23 5.49
C PHE A 117 -0.03 9.19 5.91
N ALA A 118 0.31 8.28 6.81
CA ALA A 118 1.68 7.95 7.13
C ALA A 118 1.84 6.44 7.16
N ILE A 119 2.89 5.91 6.53
CA ILE A 119 3.29 4.50 6.64
C ILE A 119 4.76 4.39 7.05
N ASP A 120 5.03 3.56 8.06
CA ASP A 120 6.36 3.34 8.62
C ASP A 120 6.71 1.85 8.68
N LYS A 121 7.99 1.51 8.46
CA LYS A 121 8.55 0.14 8.63
C LYS A 121 7.74 -0.94 7.91
N SER A 122 7.29 -0.66 6.70
CA SER A 122 6.33 -1.51 5.99
C SER A 122 6.89 -2.01 4.66
N VAL A 123 6.25 -3.02 4.09
CA VAL A 123 6.62 -3.65 2.82
C VAL A 123 5.46 -3.52 1.84
N ILE A 124 5.77 -3.11 0.61
CA ILE A 124 4.82 -3.03 -0.50
C ILE A 124 5.42 -3.81 -1.67
N SER A 125 4.83 -4.95 -2.04
CA SER A 125 5.39 -5.85 -3.05
C SER A 125 4.40 -6.26 -4.14
N GLY A 126 4.76 -6.06 -5.41
CA GLY A 126 4.06 -6.64 -6.57
C GLY A 126 2.89 -5.82 -7.15
N TYR A 127 2.97 -4.49 -7.12
CA TYR A 127 1.88 -3.60 -7.57
C TYR A 127 2.23 -2.74 -8.79
N ASN A 128 1.24 -2.03 -9.36
CA ASN A 128 1.41 -1.19 -10.53
C ASN A 128 0.56 0.10 -10.44
N PRO A 129 1.13 1.23 -9.96
CA PRO A 129 2.41 1.38 -9.24
C PRO A 129 2.29 1.01 -7.75
N ALA A 130 3.25 1.37 -6.89
CA ALA A 130 3.07 1.17 -5.45
C ALA A 130 2.00 2.08 -4.86
N VAL A 131 1.98 3.36 -5.24
CA VAL A 131 1.08 4.38 -4.68
C VAL A 131 0.55 5.31 -5.77
N ILE A 132 -0.75 5.60 -5.71
CA ILE A 132 -1.38 6.68 -6.48
C ILE A 132 -1.99 7.72 -5.52
N LEU A 133 -1.59 8.97 -5.70
CA LEU A 133 -2.21 10.15 -5.10
C LEU A 133 -3.32 10.66 -6.02
N ASP A 134 -4.42 11.15 -5.43
CA ASP A 134 -5.50 11.79 -6.16
C ASP A 134 -5.00 12.94 -7.04
N GLU A 135 -5.65 13.13 -8.19
CA GLU A 135 -5.28 14.17 -9.14
C GLU A 135 -5.42 15.58 -8.56
N ASN A 136 -6.20 15.81 -7.51
CA ASN A 136 -6.37 17.14 -6.92
C ASN A 136 -5.32 17.48 -5.86
N ILE A 137 -4.48 16.52 -5.45
CA ILE A 137 -3.38 16.76 -4.51
C ILE A 137 -2.28 17.54 -5.23
N ARG A 138 -2.03 18.78 -4.79
CA ARG A 138 -0.93 19.59 -5.32
C ARG A 138 0.39 19.11 -4.72
N ILE A 139 1.42 18.96 -5.56
CA ILE A 139 2.75 18.53 -5.10
C ILE A 139 3.47 19.76 -4.54
N ASN A 140 3.35 19.96 -3.22
CA ASN A 140 3.99 21.03 -2.46
C ASN A 140 4.25 20.58 -1.02
N ASP A 141 5.05 21.33 -0.28
CA ASP A 141 5.44 20.97 1.09
C ASP A 141 4.24 20.78 2.03
N GLU A 142 3.19 21.61 1.88
CA GLU A 142 1.98 21.54 2.70
C GLU A 142 1.30 20.17 2.58
N ASN A 143 1.01 19.71 1.35
CA ASN A 143 0.36 18.42 1.14
C ASN A 143 1.30 17.25 1.41
N LEU A 144 2.55 17.33 0.96
CA LEU A 144 3.52 16.24 1.14
C LEU A 144 3.89 16.05 2.62
N SER A 145 3.81 17.09 3.45
CA SER A 145 4.01 16.94 4.90
C SER A 145 2.94 16.05 5.58
N ASN A 146 1.76 15.91 4.96
CA ASN A 146 0.67 15.04 5.43
C ASN A 146 0.69 13.64 4.81
N LEU A 147 1.64 13.37 3.90
CA LEU A 147 1.78 12.12 3.17
C LEU A 147 3.18 11.57 3.41
N LYS A 148 3.33 10.65 4.35
CA LYS A 148 4.65 10.17 4.78
C LYS A 148 4.84 8.70 4.46
N PHE A 149 5.93 8.40 3.77
CA PHE A 149 6.39 7.04 3.55
C PHE A 149 7.79 6.97 4.15
N THR A 150 7.93 6.28 5.29
CA THR A 150 9.21 6.18 6.00
C THR A 150 9.59 4.73 6.21
N ASN A 151 10.89 4.41 6.16
CA ASN A 151 11.42 3.06 6.37
C ASN A 151 10.64 2.00 5.57
N THR A 152 10.15 2.35 4.38
CA THR A 152 9.26 1.51 3.59
C THR A 152 10.04 0.82 2.48
N TYR A 153 9.86 -0.49 2.38
CA TYR A 153 10.46 -1.32 1.34
C TYR A 153 9.47 -1.50 0.19
N PHE A 154 9.75 -0.83 -0.92
CA PHE A 154 9.02 -0.95 -2.17
C PHE A 154 9.71 -2.00 -3.03
N ASN A 155 9.06 -3.14 -3.23
CA ASN A 155 9.61 -4.26 -3.97
C ASN A 155 8.76 -4.62 -5.18
N ASN A 156 9.39 -4.91 -6.31
CA ASN A 156 8.71 -5.47 -7.48
C ASN A 156 7.47 -4.67 -7.94
N CYS A 157 7.42 -3.35 -7.68
CA CYS A 157 6.34 -2.47 -8.11
C CYS A 157 6.68 -1.83 -9.46
N ASN A 158 5.76 -1.78 -10.41
CA ASN A 158 5.95 -1.06 -11.66
C ASN A 158 5.72 0.44 -11.46
N GLY A 159 6.74 1.09 -10.89
CA GLY A 159 6.68 2.48 -10.46
C GLY A 159 6.39 2.63 -8.97
N ASN A 160 6.88 3.73 -8.38
CA ASN A 160 6.79 3.99 -6.95
C ASN A 160 5.54 4.80 -6.64
N ILE A 161 5.66 6.12 -6.54
CA ILE A 161 4.59 7.03 -6.12
C ILE A 161 4.25 7.96 -7.30
N PHE A 162 2.98 8.00 -7.67
CA PHE A 162 2.47 8.80 -8.78
C PHE A 162 1.28 9.65 -8.34
N ARG A 163 1.03 10.74 -9.08
CA ARG A 163 -0.23 11.47 -9.02
C ARG A 163 -1.11 11.01 -10.19
N LYS A 164 -2.37 10.72 -9.93
CA LYS A 164 -3.33 10.26 -10.94
C LYS A 164 -3.41 11.25 -12.10
N GLY A 165 -3.32 10.74 -13.33
CA GLY A 165 -3.36 11.56 -14.55
C GLY A 165 -2.03 12.24 -14.93
N TYR A 166 -0.97 12.07 -14.14
CA TYR A 166 0.36 12.63 -14.43
C TYR A 166 1.39 11.52 -14.62
N PHE A 167 2.07 11.55 -15.77
CA PHE A 167 3.13 10.58 -16.08
C PHE A 167 4.51 11.00 -15.55
N ASN A 168 4.75 12.30 -15.38
CA ASN A 168 5.97 12.81 -14.76
C ASN A 168 5.81 12.77 -13.22
N ASN A 169 6.71 12.04 -12.55
CA ASN A 169 6.77 11.89 -11.10
C ASN A 169 8.13 12.32 -10.51
N ASP A 170 8.97 13.04 -11.24
CA ASP A 170 10.34 13.43 -10.83
C ASP A 170 10.35 14.13 -9.45
N ASP A 171 9.40 15.03 -9.20
CA ASP A 171 9.28 15.75 -7.92
C ASP A 171 8.99 14.79 -6.75
N LEU A 172 8.13 13.80 -6.97
CA LEU A 172 7.76 12.81 -5.96
C LEU A 172 8.91 11.82 -5.72
N GLU A 173 9.60 11.40 -6.78
CA GLU A 173 10.78 10.54 -6.65
C GLU A 173 11.92 11.25 -5.92
N SER A 174 12.17 12.52 -6.24
CA SER A 174 13.14 13.36 -5.55
C SER A 174 12.80 13.52 -4.07
N TYR A 175 11.53 13.83 -3.76
CA TYR A 175 11.07 14.01 -2.39
C TYR A 175 11.21 12.71 -1.56
N TYR A 176 10.55 11.62 -1.97
CA TYR A 176 10.51 10.37 -1.19
C TYR A 176 11.77 9.50 -1.34
N GLY A 177 12.63 9.80 -2.32
CA GLY A 177 13.97 9.24 -2.46
C GLY A 177 15.00 9.88 -1.51
N SER A 178 14.64 10.95 -0.81
CA SER A 178 15.51 11.57 0.20
C SER A 178 15.83 10.59 1.34
N ARG A 179 17.08 10.64 1.81
CA ARG A 179 17.56 9.83 2.96
C ARG A 179 16.76 10.06 4.24
N ALA A 180 16.09 11.21 4.37
CA ALA A 180 15.23 11.52 5.51
C ALA A 180 14.07 10.51 5.67
N PHE A 181 13.63 9.90 4.57
CA PHE A 181 12.56 8.90 4.58
C PHE A 181 13.09 7.47 4.76
N ASN A 182 14.36 7.21 4.45
CA ASN A 182 14.97 5.87 4.57
C ASN A 182 14.17 4.77 3.83
N ASN A 183 13.59 5.11 2.68
CA ASN A 183 12.89 4.14 1.83
C ASN A 183 13.88 3.32 1.01
N VAL A 184 13.51 2.08 0.71
CA VAL A 184 14.31 1.17 -0.11
C VAL A 184 13.47 0.70 -1.29
N TYR A 185 14.03 0.77 -2.49
CA TYR A 185 13.37 0.41 -3.74
C TYR A 185 14.11 -0.77 -4.41
N SER A 186 13.38 -1.81 -4.76
CA SER A 186 13.94 -3.06 -5.31
C SER A 186 13.02 -3.73 -6.32
N LYS A 187 13.57 -4.68 -7.07
CA LYS A 187 12.88 -5.53 -8.05
C LYS A 187 13.15 -7.01 -7.79
N GLY A 188 13.37 -7.37 -6.52
CA GLY A 188 13.66 -8.74 -6.12
C GLY A 188 12.45 -9.65 -6.27
N PRO A 189 12.64 -10.91 -6.68
CA PRO A 189 11.56 -11.88 -6.70
C PRO A 189 11.07 -12.18 -5.28
N ASP A 190 9.81 -12.61 -5.15
CA ASP A 190 9.21 -12.92 -3.85
C ASP A 190 9.99 -14.00 -3.07
N SER A 191 10.59 -14.96 -3.78
CA SER A 191 11.41 -16.04 -3.18
C SER A 191 12.70 -15.56 -2.51
N GLU A 192 13.20 -14.38 -2.90
CA GLU A 192 14.36 -13.74 -2.27
C GLU A 192 13.93 -12.74 -1.19
N THR A 193 12.74 -12.17 -1.33
CA THR A 193 12.23 -11.14 -0.44
C THR A 193 11.62 -11.72 0.84
N PHE A 194 10.80 -12.76 0.71
CA PHE A 194 10.01 -13.34 1.80
C PHE A 194 10.48 -14.74 2.17
N ILE A 195 10.24 -15.17 3.41
CA ILE A 195 10.68 -16.48 3.91
C ILE A 195 10.07 -17.61 3.09
N ASP A 196 8.74 -17.74 3.05
CA ASP A 196 8.09 -18.74 2.21
C ASP A 196 6.60 -18.42 2.00
N ILE A 197 6.29 -17.62 0.99
CA ILE A 197 4.90 -17.25 0.70
C ILE A 197 4.11 -18.34 -0.04
N LYS A 198 4.78 -19.39 -0.53
CA LYS A 198 4.18 -20.44 -1.36
C LYS A 198 3.89 -21.73 -0.58
N ASP A 199 4.28 -21.83 0.69
CA ASP A 199 3.88 -22.94 1.55
C ASP A 199 2.34 -23.03 1.65
N GLY A 200 1.77 -24.14 1.16
CA GLY A 200 0.32 -24.33 1.10
C GLY A 200 -0.36 -24.57 2.44
N LYS A 201 0.40 -24.75 3.54
CA LYS A 201 -0.11 -24.95 4.90
C LYS A 201 0.25 -23.79 5.83
N ARG A 202 1.45 -23.22 5.70
CA ARG A 202 2.03 -22.23 6.62
C ARG A 202 2.82 -21.17 5.84
N PRO A 203 2.14 -20.34 5.02
CA PRO A 203 2.82 -19.28 4.31
C PRO A 203 3.43 -18.27 5.30
N ASP A 204 4.63 -17.79 4.99
CA ASP A 204 5.42 -16.87 5.79
C ASP A 204 5.81 -15.63 4.99
N PHE A 205 5.11 -14.54 5.30
CA PHE A 205 5.23 -13.23 4.67
C PHE A 205 6.26 -12.32 5.34
N ARG A 206 7.06 -12.84 6.29
CA ARG A 206 8.14 -12.07 6.88
C ARG A 206 9.28 -11.94 5.87
N LEU A 207 9.99 -10.81 5.94
CA LEU A 207 11.17 -10.58 5.12
C LEU A 207 12.29 -11.56 5.46
N ARG A 208 13.04 -11.99 4.45
CA ARG A 208 14.32 -12.68 4.65
C ARG A 208 15.37 -11.67 5.10
N ILE A 209 15.58 -11.61 6.41
CA ILE A 209 16.67 -10.80 6.99
C ILE A 209 17.95 -11.66 6.94
N ASN A 210 18.99 -11.15 6.28
CA ASN A 210 20.34 -11.75 6.19
C ASN A 210 20.40 -13.10 5.46
N ARG A 211 20.56 -13.10 4.13
CA ARG A 211 21.55 -14.01 3.54
C ARG A 211 22.91 -13.37 3.80
N ILE A 212 23.63 -13.82 4.82
CA ILE A 212 25.08 -13.59 4.87
C ILE A 212 25.64 -14.36 3.67
N ILE A 213 25.82 -13.67 2.55
CA ILE A 213 26.66 -14.18 1.47
C ILE A 213 28.07 -13.81 1.87
N ALA A 214 28.74 -14.71 2.57
CA ALA A 214 30.19 -14.70 2.55
C ALA A 214 30.59 -15.05 1.12
N SER A 215 30.95 -14.05 0.31
CA SER A 215 31.77 -14.31 -0.86
C SER A 215 33.09 -14.85 -0.34
N SER A 216 33.32 -16.15 -0.51
CA SER A 216 34.69 -16.65 -0.50
C SER A 216 35.34 -16.09 -1.75
N ASP A 217 36.25 -15.14 -1.58
CA ASP A 217 37.27 -14.86 -2.60
C ASP A 217 38.08 -16.16 -2.77
N ASP A 218 37.98 -16.76 -3.95
CA ASP A 218 39.06 -17.47 -4.69
C ASP A 218 38.57 -17.87 -6.09
#